data_AF-A0A8H4UJ67-F1
#
_entry.id   AF-A0A8H4UJ67-F1
#
_cell.length_a   1.000
_cell.length_b   1.000
_cell.length_c   1.000
_cell.angle_alpha   90.00
_cell.angle_beta   90.00
_cell.angle_gamma   90.00
#
_symmetry.space_group_name_H-M   'P 1'
#
loop_
_entity.id
_entity.type
_entity.pdbx_description
1 polymer ?
#
loop_
_entity_poly.entity_id
_entity_poly.type
_entity_poly.pdbx_seq_one_letter_code
_entity_poly.pdbx_strand_id
1 'polypeptide(L)'
;MLTITGKTTFSQIVTERLNARALAAAPSAPAPATFVPMDGFHLTRAALSAMPDPDTAHFRRGAAFTFDAPKFLSLVKSLSTSPITSEPILAPSFDHALKDPRDDDIAVQPEHRIVVLEGNYLALDQDVWRDAAKLLDEIWFVEVDFDVARKRLRERHVKAGIVKDLDEGDRRASENDLVNGEEIINYRLEVDEFIQSNEDGSWVHE
;
A
#
# COMPACT_ATOMS: atom_id res chain seq x y z
N MET A 1 4.54 -2.51 8.00
CA MET A 1 5.27 -2.03 6.82
C MET A 1 5.15 -0.52 6.84
N LEU A 2 6.26 0.21 6.95
CA LEU A 2 6.25 1.68 6.97
C LEU A 2 6.01 2.25 5.57
N THR A 3 5.49 3.48 5.46
CA THR A 3 5.16 4.15 4.18
C THR A 3 6.37 4.32 3.24
N ILE A 4 7.60 3.98 3.66
CA ILE A 4 8.86 4.14 2.88
C ILE A 4 9.81 2.92 2.94
N THR A 5 9.28 1.69 2.94
CA THR A 5 10.13 0.48 2.85
C THR A 5 10.44 0.03 1.41
N GLY A 6 10.03 0.79 0.39
CA GLY A 6 10.21 0.44 -1.03
C GLY A 6 9.15 -0.51 -1.58
N LYS A 7 7.97 -0.53 -0.97
CA LYS A 7 6.93 -1.55 -1.24
C LYS A 7 6.31 -1.42 -2.60
N THR A 8 5.94 -0.21 -2.99
CA THR A 8 5.41 0.04 -4.32
C THR A 8 6.41 -0.41 -5.39
N THR A 9 7.69 -0.07 -5.22
CA THR A 9 8.78 -0.56 -6.08
C THR A 9 8.89 -2.09 -6.05
N PHE A 10 8.88 -2.70 -4.86
CA PHE A 10 8.95 -4.15 -4.70
C PHE A 10 7.78 -4.87 -5.39
N SER A 11 6.55 -4.42 -5.16
CA SER A 11 5.34 -4.98 -5.75
C SER A 11 5.28 -4.80 -7.26
N GLN A 12 5.74 -3.65 -7.78
CA GLN A 12 5.93 -3.45 -9.23
C GLN A 12 6.92 -4.46 -9.81
N ILE A 13 8.10 -4.59 -9.19
CA ILE A 13 9.13 -5.55 -9.63
C ILE A 13 8.63 -6.99 -9.57
N VAL A 14 7.94 -7.38 -8.50
CA VAL A 14 7.35 -8.73 -8.38
C VAL A 14 6.34 -8.97 -9.50
N THR A 15 5.43 -8.02 -9.73
CA THR A 15 4.42 -8.10 -10.79
C THR A 15 5.06 -8.20 -12.17
N GLU A 16 6.03 -7.34 -12.48
CA GLU A 16 6.78 -7.35 -13.73
C GLU A 16 7.52 -8.67 -13.94
N ARG A 17 8.18 -9.20 -12.90
CA ARG A 17 8.92 -10.47 -12.98
C ARG A 17 7.98 -11.67 -13.16
N LEU A 18 6.82 -11.68 -12.51
CA LEU A 18 5.80 -12.71 -12.71
C LEU A 18 5.32 -12.70 -14.17
N ASN A 19 5.00 -11.53 -14.70
CA ASN A 19 4.56 -11.35 -16.08
C ASN A 19 5.66 -11.74 -17.08
N ALA A 20 6.91 -11.36 -16.84
CA ALA A 20 8.03 -11.73 -17.71
C ALA A 20 8.27 -13.25 -17.73
N ARG A 21 8.15 -13.93 -16.58
CA ARG A 21 8.24 -15.40 -16.50
C ARG A 21 7.11 -16.08 -17.26
N ALA A 22 5.89 -15.57 -17.13
CA ALA A 22 4.73 -16.08 -17.85
C ALA A 22 4.88 -15.91 -19.37
N LEU A 23 5.33 -14.74 -19.82
CA LEU A 23 5.59 -14.47 -21.23
C LEU A 23 6.67 -15.41 -21.82
N ALA A 24 7.73 -15.69 -21.07
CA ALA A 24 8.76 -16.64 -21.51
C ALA A 24 8.24 -18.07 -21.65
N ALA A 25 7.29 -18.48 -20.81
CA ALA A 25 6.67 -19.80 -20.86
C ALA A 25 5.57 -19.93 -21.92
N ALA A 26 4.81 -18.85 -22.16
CA ALA A 26 3.69 -18.82 -23.11
C ALA A 26 3.60 -17.43 -23.80
N PRO A 27 4.33 -17.20 -24.91
CA PRO A 27 4.47 -15.88 -25.53
C PRO A 27 3.20 -15.21 -26.04
N SER A 28 2.12 -15.97 -26.24
CA SER A 28 0.83 -15.47 -26.71
C SER A 28 -0.23 -15.39 -25.61
N ALA A 29 0.11 -15.79 -24.38
CA ALA A 29 -0.80 -15.69 -23.25
C ALA A 29 -0.83 -14.25 -22.71
N PRO A 30 -1.99 -13.78 -22.21
CA PRO A 30 -2.08 -12.50 -21.51
C PRO A 30 -1.23 -12.49 -20.24
N ALA A 31 -0.82 -11.29 -19.81
CA ALA A 31 -0.09 -11.11 -18.56
C ALA A 31 -0.96 -11.56 -17.36
N PRO A 32 -0.52 -12.53 -16.55
CA PRO A 32 -1.36 -13.09 -15.49
C PRO A 32 -1.33 -12.30 -14.19
N ALA A 33 -0.44 -11.33 -14.03
CA ALA A 33 -0.27 -10.60 -12.78
C ALA A 33 -0.60 -9.11 -12.92
N THR A 34 -1.28 -8.56 -11.93
CA THR A 34 -1.52 -7.12 -11.79
C THR A 34 -1.25 -6.65 -10.37
N PHE A 35 -1.22 -5.34 -10.19
CA PHE A 35 -0.88 -4.65 -8.96
C PHE A 35 -1.99 -3.67 -8.57
N VAL A 36 -2.39 -3.69 -7.29
CA VAL A 36 -3.40 -2.75 -6.75
C VAL A 36 -2.87 -2.12 -5.45
N PRO A 37 -2.57 -0.82 -5.43
CA PRO A 37 -2.11 -0.12 -4.23
C PRO A 37 -3.27 0.20 -3.28
N MET A 38 -3.03 0.04 -1.98
CA MET A 38 -3.95 0.41 -0.90
C MET A 38 -4.18 1.93 -0.84
N ASP A 39 -3.29 2.74 -1.42
CA ASP A 39 -3.41 4.21 -1.43
C ASP A 39 -4.74 4.68 -2.04
N GLY A 40 -5.32 3.95 -3.00
CA GLY A 40 -6.63 4.27 -3.55
C GLY A 40 -7.79 4.15 -2.56
N PHE A 41 -7.54 3.55 -1.39
CA PHE A 41 -8.53 3.41 -0.32
C PHE A 41 -8.37 4.48 0.76
N HIS A 42 -7.52 5.50 0.58
CA HIS A 42 -7.56 6.67 1.46
C HIS A 42 -8.96 7.29 1.45
N LEU A 43 -9.40 7.76 2.61
CA LEU A 43 -10.56 8.63 2.65
C LEU A 43 -10.24 9.94 1.91
N THR A 44 -11.26 10.48 1.23
CA THR A 44 -11.14 11.77 0.56
C THR A 44 -10.85 12.86 1.59
N ARG A 45 -10.17 13.94 1.19
CA ARG A 45 -9.97 15.11 2.06
C ARG A 45 -11.28 15.68 2.55
N ALA A 46 -12.33 15.64 1.71
CA ALA A 46 -13.67 16.04 2.10
C ALA A 46 -14.22 15.15 3.23
N ALA A 47 -14.05 13.83 3.15
CA ALA A 47 -14.44 12.90 4.20
C ALA A 47 -13.64 13.12 5.50
N LEU A 48 -12.32 13.36 5.40
CA LEU A 48 -11.48 13.69 6.56
C LEU A 48 -11.94 15.00 7.22
N SER A 49 -12.25 16.04 6.43
CA SER A 49 -12.77 17.31 6.95
C SER A 49 -14.16 17.19 7.61
N ALA A 50 -14.91 16.12 7.32
CA ALA A 50 -16.22 15.86 7.90
C ALA A 50 -16.15 15.00 9.18
N MET A 51 -14.96 14.54 9.58
CA MET A 51 -14.78 13.78 10.82
C MET A 51 -14.95 14.65 12.08
N PRO A 52 -15.20 14.05 13.26
CA PRO A 52 -15.34 14.80 14.51
C PRO A 52 -14.11 15.65 14.89
N ASP A 53 -12.91 15.18 14.52
CA ASP A 53 -11.65 15.89 14.72
C ASP A 53 -10.88 15.97 13.39
N PRO A 54 -11.21 16.94 12.52
CA PRO A 54 -10.65 17.03 11.18
C PRO A 54 -9.16 17.39 11.19
N ASP A 55 -8.70 18.20 12.14
CA ASP A 55 -7.30 18.60 12.25
C ASP A 55 -6.41 17.38 12.53
N THR A 56 -6.81 16.54 13.49
CA THR A 56 -6.12 15.27 13.76
C THR A 56 -6.24 14.32 12.57
N ALA A 57 -7.39 14.22 11.91
CA ALA A 57 -7.58 13.33 10.76
C ALA A 57 -6.67 13.70 9.57
N HIS A 58 -6.51 15.00 9.28
CA HIS A 58 -5.59 15.48 8.25
C HIS A 58 -4.14 15.33 8.67
N PHE A 59 -3.80 15.61 9.93
CA PHE A 59 -2.45 15.43 10.46
C PHE A 59 -2.00 13.98 10.39
N ARG A 60 -2.88 13.06 10.82
CA ARG A 60 -2.67 11.60 10.84
C ARG A 60 -3.03 10.92 9.53
N ARG A 61 -3.24 11.65 8.43
CA ARG A 61 -3.52 11.03 7.13
C ARG A 61 -2.40 10.06 6.77
N GLY A 62 -2.78 8.82 6.48
CA GLY A 62 -1.90 7.67 6.36
C GLY A 62 -2.01 6.68 7.53
N ALA A 63 -2.65 7.04 8.65
CA ALA A 63 -3.02 6.13 9.74
C ALA A 63 -4.18 5.21 9.33
N ALA A 64 -4.33 4.04 9.97
CA ALA A 64 -5.31 3.02 9.59
C ALA A 64 -6.75 3.55 9.49
N PHE A 65 -7.18 4.40 10.43
CA PHE A 65 -8.52 4.99 10.45
C PHE A 65 -8.78 6.02 9.34
N THR A 66 -7.75 6.43 8.60
CA THR A 66 -7.85 7.39 7.48
C THR A 66 -8.04 6.70 6.13
N PHE A 67 -8.24 5.38 6.14
CA PHE A 67 -8.58 4.55 4.97
C PHE A 67 -10.01 4.00 5.10
N ASP A 68 -10.65 3.76 3.95
CA ASP A 68 -11.91 3.05 3.84
C ASP A 68 -11.65 1.53 3.86
N ALA A 69 -11.41 1.00 5.06
CA ALA A 69 -11.19 -0.43 5.28
C ALA A 69 -12.37 -1.30 4.77
N PRO A 70 -13.66 -0.92 4.97
CA PRO A 70 -14.78 -1.68 4.41
C PRO A 70 -14.73 -1.80 2.88
N LYS A 71 -14.38 -0.71 2.18
CA LYS A 71 -14.20 -0.73 0.72
C LYS A 71 -13.05 -1.64 0.30
N PHE A 72 -11.93 -1.62 1.03
CA PHE A 72 -10.82 -2.56 0.80
C PHE A 72 -11.26 -4.02 0.98
N LEU A 73 -11.94 -4.35 2.08
CA LEU A 73 -12.48 -5.68 2.31
C LEU A 73 -13.45 -6.12 1.20
N SER A 74 -14.29 -5.21 0.70
CA SER A 74 -15.20 -5.48 -0.41
C SER A 74 -14.46 -5.87 -1.69
N LEU A 75 -13.38 -5.16 -2.02
CA LEU A 75 -12.52 -5.53 -3.14
C LEU A 75 -11.91 -6.92 -2.93
N VAL A 76 -11.30 -7.18 -1.77
CA VAL A 76 -10.65 -8.47 -1.49
C VAL A 76 -11.65 -9.63 -1.53
N LYS A 77 -12.87 -9.44 -1.01
CA LYS A 77 -13.96 -10.42 -1.15
C LYS A 77 -14.32 -10.65 -2.62
N SER A 78 -14.42 -9.59 -3.41
CA SER A 78 -14.73 -9.71 -4.84
C SER A 78 -13.62 -10.47 -5.57
N LEU A 79 -12.35 -10.18 -5.28
CA LEU A 79 -11.21 -10.87 -5.90
C LEU A 79 -11.12 -12.36 -5.50
N SER A 80 -11.38 -12.69 -4.23
CA SER A 80 -11.26 -14.06 -3.71
C SER A 80 -12.44 -14.96 -4.07
N THR A 81 -13.64 -14.40 -4.22
CA THR A 81 -14.87 -15.19 -4.44
C THR A 81 -15.40 -15.14 -5.85
N SER A 82 -14.94 -14.21 -6.69
CA SER A 82 -15.45 -14.11 -8.05
C SER A 82 -15.06 -15.36 -8.85
N PRO A 83 -16.03 -16.07 -9.45
CA PRO A 83 -15.75 -16.98 -10.55
C PRO A 83 -14.98 -16.20 -11.62
N ILE A 84 -14.23 -16.89 -12.48
CA ILE A 84 -13.66 -16.24 -13.66
C ILE A 84 -14.85 -15.76 -14.54
N THR A 85 -15.27 -14.51 -14.35
CA THR A 85 -16.30 -13.83 -15.15
C THR A 85 -15.64 -13.21 -16.38
N SER A 86 -16.42 -12.72 -17.33
CA SER A 86 -15.88 -11.97 -18.48
C SER A 86 -15.65 -10.48 -18.20
N GLU A 87 -15.97 -9.98 -17.01
CA GLU A 87 -15.93 -8.56 -16.68
C GLU A 87 -14.83 -8.24 -15.68
N PRO A 88 -14.13 -7.09 -15.82
CA PRO A 88 -13.11 -6.68 -14.88
C PRO A 88 -13.69 -6.27 -13.53
N ILE A 89 -12.95 -6.56 -12.46
CA ILE A 89 -13.21 -5.99 -11.13
C ILE A 89 -12.48 -4.66 -11.05
N LEU A 90 -13.18 -3.60 -10.67
CA LEU A 90 -12.61 -2.25 -10.60
C LEU A 90 -12.16 -1.92 -9.17
N ALA A 91 -10.96 -1.38 -9.07
CA ALA A 91 -10.34 -0.92 -7.83
C ALA A 91 -10.01 0.59 -7.92
N PRO A 92 -10.01 1.31 -6.79
CA PRO A 92 -9.64 2.71 -6.80
C PRO A 92 -8.11 2.89 -6.93
N SER A 93 -7.69 3.99 -7.54
CA SER A 93 -6.30 4.48 -7.50
C SER A 93 -6.20 5.72 -6.61
N PHE A 94 -4.98 6.27 -6.46
CA PHE A 94 -4.76 7.54 -5.77
C PHE A 94 -4.14 8.56 -6.70
N ASP A 95 -4.78 9.72 -6.83
CA ASP A 95 -4.25 10.84 -7.62
C ASP A 95 -3.37 11.71 -6.73
N HIS A 96 -2.04 11.65 -6.93
CA HIS A 96 -1.08 12.44 -6.16
C HIS A 96 -1.12 13.95 -6.47
N ALA A 97 -1.64 14.37 -7.62
CA ALA A 97 -1.81 15.78 -7.94
C ALA A 97 -3.02 16.37 -7.22
N LEU A 98 -4.13 15.64 -7.20
CA LEU A 98 -5.35 16.02 -6.46
C LEU A 98 -5.25 15.72 -4.96
N LYS A 99 -4.34 14.82 -4.57
CA LYS A 99 -4.18 14.28 -3.21
C LYS A 99 -5.47 13.61 -2.71
N ASP A 100 -6.16 12.90 -3.58
CA ASP A 100 -7.43 12.21 -3.31
C ASP A 100 -7.56 10.91 -4.11
N PRO A 101 -8.33 9.92 -3.62
CA PRO A 101 -8.58 8.68 -4.35
C PRO A 101 -9.41 8.94 -5.62
N ARG A 102 -9.24 8.06 -6.60
CA ARG A 102 -10.05 8.01 -7.82
C ARG A 102 -10.68 6.63 -7.94
N ASP A 103 -12.01 6.61 -7.90
CA ASP A 103 -12.77 5.37 -8.01
C ASP A 103 -12.72 4.78 -9.41
N ASP A 104 -12.86 3.46 -9.48
CA ASP A 104 -12.98 2.69 -10.72
C ASP A 104 -11.83 2.89 -11.73
N ASP A 105 -10.61 3.15 -11.23
CA ASP A 105 -9.48 3.56 -12.07
C ASP A 105 -8.52 2.42 -12.42
N ILE A 106 -8.47 1.36 -11.61
CA ILE A 106 -7.64 0.18 -11.83
C ILE A 106 -8.53 -1.01 -12.18
N ALA A 107 -8.37 -1.56 -13.39
CA ALA A 107 -9.11 -2.73 -13.84
C ALA A 107 -8.32 -4.02 -13.59
N VAL A 108 -8.83 -4.86 -12.68
CA VAL A 108 -8.39 -6.25 -12.53
C VAL A 108 -9.16 -7.11 -13.53
N GLN A 109 -8.52 -7.37 -14.66
CA GLN A 109 -9.06 -8.18 -15.75
C GLN A 109 -9.25 -9.66 -15.37
N PRO A 110 -10.19 -10.38 -16.01
CA PRO A 110 -10.42 -11.82 -15.80
C PRO A 110 -9.20 -12.72 -16.01
N GLU A 111 -8.28 -12.31 -16.88
CA GLU A 111 -7.06 -13.07 -17.18
C GLU A 111 -6.03 -12.98 -16.06
N HIS A 112 -6.13 -12.00 -15.16
CA HIS A 112 -5.23 -11.89 -14.02
C HIS A 112 -5.48 -13.05 -13.05
N ARG A 113 -4.45 -13.87 -12.87
CA ARG A 113 -4.40 -15.01 -11.95
C ARG A 113 -3.73 -14.66 -10.63
N ILE A 114 -2.95 -13.57 -10.61
CA ILE A 114 -2.22 -13.10 -9.44
C ILE A 114 -2.52 -11.60 -9.28
N VAL A 115 -3.00 -11.21 -8.11
CA VAL A 115 -3.22 -9.80 -7.79
C VAL A 115 -2.33 -9.44 -6.61
N VAL A 116 -1.34 -8.59 -6.86
CA VAL A 116 -0.44 -8.09 -5.82
C VAL A 116 -1.09 -6.87 -5.17
N LEU A 117 -1.62 -7.05 -3.96
CA LEU A 117 -2.11 -5.96 -3.11
C LEU A 117 -0.94 -5.41 -2.29
N GLU A 118 -0.77 -4.09 -2.23
CA GLU A 118 0.29 -3.45 -1.45
C GLU A 118 -0.23 -2.34 -0.57
N GLY A 119 0.14 -2.37 0.71
CA GLY A 119 -0.18 -1.30 1.64
C GLY A 119 0.29 -1.57 3.05
N ASN A 120 0.14 -0.56 3.91
CA ASN A 120 0.62 -0.60 5.29
C ASN A 120 -0.17 -1.57 6.20
N TYR A 121 -1.48 -1.71 5.97
CA TYR A 121 -2.41 -2.30 6.95
C TYR A 121 -3.00 -3.65 6.53
N LEU A 122 -2.48 -4.25 5.45
CA LEU A 122 -2.96 -5.52 4.90
C LEU A 122 -2.86 -6.68 5.92
N ALA A 123 -1.93 -6.58 6.87
CA ALA A 123 -1.70 -7.54 7.94
C ALA A 123 -1.99 -6.97 9.34
N LEU A 124 -2.76 -5.88 9.44
CA LEU A 124 -3.06 -5.25 10.73
C LEU A 124 -4.13 -6.06 11.48
N ASP A 125 -3.85 -6.42 12.73
CA ASP A 125 -4.73 -7.15 13.63
C ASP A 125 -5.82 -6.26 14.25
N GLN A 126 -6.57 -5.58 13.38
CA GLN A 126 -7.72 -4.75 13.74
C GLN A 126 -8.94 -5.18 12.91
N ASP A 127 -10.14 -4.81 13.38
CA ASP A 127 -11.39 -5.13 12.70
C ASP A 127 -11.36 -4.68 11.24
N VAL A 128 -12.02 -5.44 10.37
CA VAL A 128 -12.03 -5.28 8.90
C VAL A 128 -10.70 -5.61 8.21
N TRP A 129 -9.57 -5.08 8.68
CA TRP A 129 -8.24 -5.41 8.14
C TRP A 129 -7.91 -6.89 8.33
N ARG A 130 -8.12 -7.40 9.55
CA ARG A 130 -7.97 -8.81 9.90
C ARG A 130 -8.89 -9.71 9.07
N ASP A 131 -10.08 -9.23 8.72
CA ASP A 131 -11.01 -9.99 7.89
C ASP A 131 -10.60 -10.00 6.41
N ALA A 132 -9.97 -8.93 5.92
CA ALA A 132 -9.40 -8.90 4.58
C ALA A 132 -8.17 -9.81 4.51
N ALA A 133 -7.30 -9.78 5.52
CA ALA A 133 -6.10 -10.61 5.61
C ALA A 133 -6.40 -12.11 5.50
N LYS A 134 -7.49 -12.59 6.13
CA LYS A 134 -7.93 -14.01 6.06
C LYS A 134 -8.30 -14.49 4.65
N LEU A 135 -8.50 -13.58 3.71
CA LEU A 135 -8.88 -13.87 2.33
C LEU A 135 -7.68 -13.79 1.37
N LEU A 136 -6.50 -13.41 1.86
CA LEU A 136 -5.26 -13.37 1.08
C LEU A 136 -4.60 -14.75 1.09
N ASP A 137 -4.05 -15.16 -0.05
CA ASP A 137 -3.34 -16.43 -0.17
C ASP A 137 -1.96 -16.40 0.50
N GLU A 138 -1.25 -15.27 0.37
CA GLU A 138 0.06 -15.02 0.98
C GLU A 138 0.20 -13.55 1.38
N ILE A 139 0.87 -13.29 2.50
CA ILE A 139 1.15 -11.97 3.05
C ILE A 139 2.64 -11.84 3.31
N TRP A 140 3.29 -10.91 2.59
CA TRP A 140 4.72 -10.65 2.73
C TRP A 140 4.95 -9.31 3.41
N PHE A 141 5.87 -9.28 4.38
CA PHE A 141 6.18 -8.09 5.14
C PHE A 141 7.54 -7.52 4.75
N VAL A 142 7.56 -6.33 4.15
CA VAL A 142 8.80 -5.61 3.86
C VAL A 142 9.27 -4.87 5.11
N GLU A 143 10.29 -5.42 5.77
CA GLU A 143 10.89 -4.88 6.98
C GLU A 143 11.98 -3.87 6.65
N VAL A 144 12.02 -2.78 7.41
CA VAL A 144 13.10 -1.79 7.37
C VAL A 144 13.42 -1.42 8.80
N ASP A 145 14.69 -1.11 9.06
CA ASP A 145 15.08 -0.51 10.32
C ASP A 145 14.41 0.87 10.53
N PHE A 146 14.00 1.18 11.76
CA PHE A 146 13.28 2.41 12.08
C PHE A 146 14.13 3.67 11.83
N ASP A 147 15.43 3.65 12.12
CA ASP A 147 16.31 4.79 11.88
C ASP A 147 16.48 5.04 10.37
N VAL A 148 16.59 3.96 9.59
CA VAL A 148 16.61 4.04 8.13
C VAL A 148 15.28 4.59 7.60
N ALA A 149 14.13 4.11 8.10
CA ALA A 149 12.83 4.62 7.70
C ALA A 149 12.67 6.11 8.02
N ARG A 150 13.04 6.53 9.24
CA ARG A 150 13.01 7.92 9.68
C ARG A 150 13.82 8.82 8.77
N LYS A 151 15.05 8.40 8.43
CA LYS A 151 15.92 9.12 7.49
C LYS A 151 15.29 9.27 6.11
N ARG A 152 14.71 8.21 5.56
CA ARG A 152 14.02 8.27 4.25
C ARG A 152 12.77 9.16 4.31
N LEU A 153 12.02 9.10 5.41
CA LEU A 153 10.81 9.88 5.65
C LEU A 153 11.07 11.38 5.69
N ARG A 154 12.04 11.83 6.50
CA ARG A 154 12.39 13.25 6.56
C ARG A 154 12.82 13.79 5.19
N GLU A 155 13.61 13.02 4.43
CA GLU A 155 14.12 13.44 3.11
C GLU A 155 12.99 13.49 2.07
N ARG A 156 12.09 12.51 2.09
CA ARG A 156 10.91 12.49 1.22
C ARG A 156 9.95 13.64 1.51
N HIS A 157 9.69 13.95 2.78
CA HIS A 157 8.79 15.07 3.14
C HIS A 157 9.30 16.40 2.61
N VAL A 158 10.61 16.65 2.71
CA VAL A 158 11.25 17.85 2.14
C VAL A 158 11.17 17.83 0.61
N LYS A 159 11.58 16.72 -0.03
CA LYS A 159 11.56 16.59 -1.50
C LYS A 159 10.15 16.75 -2.09
N ALA A 160 9.13 16.30 -1.37
CA ALA A 160 7.73 16.42 -1.77
C ALA A 160 7.11 17.80 -1.46
N GLY A 161 7.87 18.71 -0.84
CA GLY A 161 7.39 20.04 -0.45
C GLY A 161 6.31 20.01 0.63
N ILE A 162 6.23 18.93 1.42
CA ILE A 162 5.28 18.79 2.53
C ILE A 162 5.73 19.62 3.74
N VAL A 163 7.04 19.76 3.92
CA VAL A 163 7.70 20.50 4.99
C VAL A 163 8.88 21.29 4.41
N LYS A 164 9.36 22.31 5.12
CA LYS A 164 10.37 23.22 4.58
C LYS A 164 11.82 22.73 4.71
N ASP A 165 12.10 21.91 5.72
CA ASP A 165 13.45 21.47 6.08
C ASP A 165 13.45 20.09 6.74
N LEU A 166 14.65 19.54 6.95
CA LEU A 166 14.83 18.21 7.51
C LEU A 166 14.35 18.10 8.95
N ASP A 167 14.41 19.17 9.75
CA ASP A 167 13.96 19.15 11.14
C ASP A 167 12.43 19.05 11.22
N GLU A 168 11.71 19.77 10.38
CA GLU A 168 10.26 19.61 10.24
C GLU A 168 9.89 18.25 9.64
N GLY A 169 10.66 17.75 8.68
CA GLY A 169 10.45 16.41 8.10
C GLY A 169 10.65 15.30 9.12
N ASP A 170 11.63 15.47 10.00
CA ASP A 170 11.93 14.54 11.07
C ASP A 170 10.85 14.54 12.15
N ARG A 171 10.35 15.73 12.53
CA ARG A 171 9.20 15.86 13.43
C ARG A 171 7.97 15.16 12.86
N ARG A 172 7.63 15.43 11.59
CA ARG A 172 6.49 14.80 10.92
C ARG A 172 6.65 13.28 10.82
N ALA A 173 7.84 12.80 10.48
CA ALA A 173 8.14 11.37 10.45
C ALA A 173 7.90 10.75 11.83
N SER A 174 8.41 11.37 12.90
CA SER A 174 8.34 10.85 14.26
C SER A 174 6.92 10.88 14.83
N GLU A 175 6.17 11.95 14.62
CA GLU A 175 4.85 12.18 15.22
C GLU A 175 3.69 11.54 14.44
N ASN A 176 3.91 11.15 13.18
CA ASN A 176 2.87 10.53 12.36
C ASN A 176 3.33 9.21 11.74
N ASP A 177 4.31 9.23 10.84
CA ASP A 177 4.66 8.06 10.04
C ASP A 177 5.22 6.90 10.88
N LEU A 178 6.08 7.20 11.85
CA LEU A 178 6.63 6.20 12.77
C LEU A 178 5.59 5.72 13.78
N VAL A 179 4.68 6.58 14.22
CA VAL A 179 3.52 6.15 15.05
C VAL A 179 2.67 5.12 14.30
N ASN A 180 2.43 5.34 13.01
CA ASN A 180 1.74 4.39 12.16
C ASN A 180 2.57 3.10 11.98
N GLY A 181 3.89 3.22 11.86
CA GLY A 181 4.81 2.08 11.81
C GLY A 181 4.78 1.22 13.07
N GLU A 182 4.84 1.85 14.23
CA GLU A 182 4.76 1.20 15.54
C GLU A 182 3.43 0.47 15.69
N GLU A 183 2.31 1.09 15.30
CA GLU A 183 1.01 0.42 15.28
C GLU A 183 1.05 -0.86 14.46
N ILE A 184 1.62 -0.80 13.25
CA ILE A 184 1.70 -1.99 12.39
C ILE A 184 2.60 -3.06 12.99
N ILE A 185 3.72 -2.70 13.62
CA ILE A 185 4.64 -3.68 14.21
C ILE A 185 4.03 -4.32 15.46
N ASN A 186 3.40 -3.53 16.31
CA ASN A 186 2.82 -3.99 17.58
C ASN A 186 1.56 -4.83 17.39
N TYR A 187 0.80 -4.56 16.32
CA TYR A 187 -0.48 -5.22 16.04
C TYR A 187 -0.46 -5.92 14.68
N ARG A 188 0.67 -6.48 14.25
CA ARG A 188 0.72 -7.28 13.04
C ARG A 188 0.19 -8.69 13.31
N LEU A 189 -0.55 -9.23 12.36
CA LEU A 189 -0.74 -10.67 12.23
C LEU A 189 0.58 -11.39 11.92
N GLU A 190 0.55 -12.71 12.01
CA GLU A 190 1.59 -13.53 11.38
C GLU A 190 1.56 -13.31 9.87
N VAL A 191 2.74 -13.37 9.25
CA VAL A 191 2.96 -13.17 7.81
C VAL A 191 3.77 -14.35 7.30
N ASP A 192 3.60 -14.67 6.03
CA ASP A 192 4.22 -15.85 5.42
C ASP A 192 5.70 -15.62 5.15
N GLU A 193 6.09 -14.40 4.79
CA GLU A 193 7.47 -14.06 4.43
C GLU A 193 7.89 -12.69 4.95
N PHE A 194 9.18 -12.58 5.29
CA PHE A 194 9.85 -11.33 5.65
C PHE A 194 10.87 -10.95 4.60
N ILE A 195 10.73 -9.73 4.06
CA ILE A 195 11.64 -9.17 3.06
C ILE A 195 12.39 -8.00 3.68
N GLN A 196 13.69 -8.16 3.89
CA GLN A 196 14.50 -7.08 4.46
C GLN A 196 14.85 -6.02 3.40
N SER A 197 14.48 -4.77 3.65
CA SER A 197 14.80 -3.60 2.83
C SER A 197 16.15 -3.03 3.23
N ASN A 198 17.22 -3.50 2.58
CA ASN A 198 18.61 -3.10 2.86
C ASN A 198 19.09 -1.99 1.92
N GLU A 199 19.86 -1.03 2.44
CA GLU A 199 20.63 -0.10 1.60
C GLU A 199 22.01 -0.68 1.35
N ASP A 200 22.18 -1.34 0.22
CA ASP A 200 23.47 -1.93 -0.19
C ASP A 200 24.20 -1.08 -1.25
N GLY A 201 23.60 0.03 -1.69
CA GLY A 201 24.15 0.93 -2.72
C GLY A 201 24.25 0.31 -4.12
N SER A 202 23.85 -0.96 -4.28
CA SER A 202 23.87 -1.67 -5.56
C SER A 202 22.68 -1.30 -6.44
N TRP A 203 21.64 -0.75 -5.82
CA TRP A 203 20.39 -0.33 -6.45
C TRP A 203 20.23 1.19 -6.33
N VAL A 204 20.53 1.90 -7.43
CA VAL A 204 20.26 3.33 -7.60
C VAL A 204 19.16 3.45 -8.63
N HIS A 205 17.98 3.93 -8.21
CA HIS A 205 16.97 4.40 -9.16
C HIS A 205 17.43 5.78 -9.66
N GLU A 206 17.66 5.91 -10.97
CA GLU A 206 17.65 7.20 -11.68
C GLU A 206 16.23 7.79 -11.70
#